data_AF-A0A1I3KB35-F1
#
_entry.id   AF-A0A1I3KB35-F1
#
_cell.length_a   1.000
_cell.length_b   1.000
_cell.length_c   1.000
_cell.angle_alpha   90.00
_cell.angle_beta   90.00
_cell.angle_gamma   90.00
#
_symmetry.space_group_name_H-M   'P 1'
#
loop_
_entity.id
_entity.type
_entity.pdbx_description
1 polymer ?
#
loop_
_entity_poly.entity_id
_entity_poly.type
_entity_poly.pdbx_seq_one_letter_code
_entity_poly.pdbx_strand_id
1 'polypeptide(L)'
;MATEHHGTVESTEPPHGQESGGLPQLQFQHWGGQIVWLLLIFAVLYAVLSKALLPKVSGAIETRGAKIAGDIADARRLKDEAEVQARAAAAEVAEARAKAQKTAADAKAKASAEAAERQAKEEAVLAEKLSAAEGRIQVARDEAMGHVRAVASETAGAIVEKLTGKAASAAELKASLA
;
A
#
# COMPACT_ATOMS: atom_id res chain seq x y z
N MET A 1 100.36 12.92 51.43
CA MET A 1 100.48 12.28 50.10
C MET A 1 99.93 13.30 49.11
N ALA A 2 100.82 14.12 48.52
CA ALA A 2 101.23 14.08 47.10
C ALA A 2 100.06 14.53 46.20
N THR A 3 100.11 15.58 45.38
CA THR A 3 101.20 16.38 44.77
C THR A 3 100.56 17.58 44.06
N GLU A 4 101.22 18.76 44.13
CA GLU A 4 101.56 19.73 43.06
C GLU A 4 100.50 20.15 42.01
N HIS A 5 100.13 21.44 41.88
CA HIS A 5 100.82 22.64 41.33
C HIS A 5 100.83 22.79 39.80
N HIS A 6 100.71 24.07 39.39
CA HIS A 6 100.72 24.70 38.05
C HIS A 6 99.43 24.60 37.22
N GLY A 7 98.69 25.69 36.92
CA GLY A 7 99.07 27.10 36.90
C GLY A 7 99.81 27.44 35.62
N THR A 8 99.07 27.89 34.60
CA THR A 8 99.61 28.74 33.54
C THR A 8 98.82 30.04 33.58
N VAL A 9 99.37 30.98 34.32
CA VAL A 9 99.20 32.41 34.09
C VAL A 9 99.84 32.72 32.75
N GLU A 10 99.14 33.47 31.91
CA GLU A 10 99.77 34.50 31.10
C GLU A 10 98.75 35.62 30.87
N SER A 11 98.90 36.67 31.67
CA SER A 11 98.56 38.02 31.27
C SER A 11 99.79 38.59 30.57
N THR A 12 99.62 39.18 29.38
CA THR A 12 99.86 40.62 29.14
C THR A 12 99.95 40.94 27.64
N GLU A 13 99.28 42.07 27.33
CA GLU A 13 99.49 43.02 26.23
C GLU A 13 98.58 42.98 24.98
N PRO A 14 97.99 44.14 24.60
CA PRO A 14 97.08 44.25 23.47
C PRO A 14 97.83 44.64 22.18
N PRO A 15 97.57 43.99 21.04
CA PRO A 15 97.95 44.55 19.76
C PRO A 15 96.76 45.30 19.16
N HIS A 16 96.91 46.62 19.14
CA HIS A 16 96.54 47.55 18.08
C HIS A 16 95.21 47.36 17.33
N GLY A 17 94.33 48.34 17.56
CA GLY A 17 93.51 48.95 16.51
C GLY A 17 92.26 48.19 16.11
N GLN A 18 91.15 48.38 16.84
CA GLN A 18 89.85 48.16 16.25
C GLN A 18 88.82 49.15 16.80
N GLU A 19 88.30 49.95 15.88
CA GLU A 19 87.32 50.98 16.15
C GLU A 19 86.02 50.43 16.76
N SER A 20 85.39 51.30 17.55
CA SER A 20 84.02 51.23 18.05
C SER A 20 83.06 50.43 17.17
N GLY A 21 82.71 49.21 17.59
CA GLY A 21 81.61 48.44 17.03
C GLY A 21 80.83 47.77 18.16
N GLY A 22 79.59 48.19 18.37
CA GLY A 22 78.69 47.66 19.41
C GLY A 22 78.46 46.14 19.32
N LEU A 23 77.65 45.62 20.25
CA LEU A 23 77.28 44.19 20.40
C LEU A 23 77.35 43.44 19.05
N PRO A 24 78.17 42.38 18.91
CA PRO A 24 78.44 41.74 17.61
C PRO A 24 77.19 41.24 16.87
N GLN A 25 76.08 41.02 17.59
CA GLN A 25 74.75 40.68 17.05
C GLN A 25 74.00 41.85 16.35
N LEU A 26 74.43 43.10 16.52
CA LEU A 26 73.83 44.31 15.95
C LEU A 26 74.65 44.89 14.79
N GLN A 27 75.64 44.15 14.28
CA GLN A 27 76.40 44.56 13.10
C GLN A 27 75.58 44.29 11.83
N PHE A 28 74.91 45.33 11.32
CA PHE A 28 74.02 45.30 10.14
C PHE A 28 74.71 44.94 8.81
N GLN A 29 76.04 44.79 8.81
CA GLN A 29 76.83 44.52 7.61
C GLN A 29 76.46 43.20 6.89
N HIS A 30 75.97 42.19 7.62
CA HIS A 30 75.57 40.89 7.04
C HIS A 30 74.05 40.73 6.86
N TRP A 31 73.25 41.70 7.31
CA TRP A 31 71.79 41.61 7.27
C TRP A 31 71.24 41.62 5.85
N GLY A 32 71.85 42.38 4.93
CA GLY A 32 71.44 42.41 3.53
C GLY A 32 71.53 41.04 2.85
N GLY A 33 72.65 40.34 3.03
CA GLY A 33 72.85 39.00 2.48
C GLY A 33 71.88 37.97 3.08
N GLN A 34 71.66 38.03 4.40
CA GLN A 34 70.70 37.16 5.09
C GLN A 34 69.28 37.38 4.60
N ILE A 35 68.85 38.64 4.40
CA ILE A 35 67.52 38.98 3.89
C ILE A 35 67.34 38.47 2.46
N VAL A 36 68.33 38.65 1.57
CA VAL A 36 68.26 38.15 0.19
C VAL A 36 68.14 36.63 0.17
N TRP A 37 68.93 35.93 0.98
CA TRP A 37 68.85 34.47 1.09
C TRP A 37 67.51 34.02 1.66
N LEU A 38 67.00 34.70 2.69
CA LEU A 38 65.71 34.41 3.30
C LEU A 38 64.55 34.60 2.32
N LEU A 39 64.61 35.65 1.50
CA LEU A 39 63.64 35.88 0.41
C LEU A 39 63.72 34.80 -0.66
N LEU A 40 64.93 34.33 -1.00
CA LEU A 40 65.12 33.25 -1.98
C LEU A 40 64.48 31.94 -1.48
N ILE A 41 64.80 31.50 -0.26
CA ILE A 41 64.19 30.29 0.32
C ILE A 41 62.68 30.45 0.52
N PHE A 42 62.23 31.65 0.93
CA PHE A 42 60.80 31.94 1.10
C PHE A 42 60.06 31.87 -0.23
N ALA A 43 60.62 32.43 -1.31
CA ALA A 43 60.05 32.37 -2.65
C ALA A 43 59.96 30.92 -3.15
N VAL A 44 61.00 30.11 -2.94
CA VAL A 44 60.99 28.68 -3.28
C VAL A 44 59.92 27.93 -2.48
N LEU A 45 59.86 28.14 -1.16
CA LEU A 45 58.85 27.52 -0.30
C LEU A 45 57.43 27.95 -0.70
N TYR A 46 57.23 29.23 -0.97
CA TYR A 46 55.96 29.79 -1.44
C TYR A 46 55.52 29.14 -2.76
N ALA A 47 56.43 28.99 -3.72
CA ALA A 47 56.14 28.34 -4.99
C ALA A 47 55.72 26.87 -4.80
N VAL A 48 56.40 26.13 -3.91
CA VAL A 48 56.03 24.73 -3.58
C VAL A 48 54.65 24.67 -2.92
N LEU A 49 54.38 25.52 -1.93
CA LEU A 49 53.07 25.55 -1.25
C LEU A 49 51.95 25.91 -2.24
N SER A 50 52.15 26.97 -3.02
CA SER A 50 51.20 27.46 -4.00
C SER A 50 50.90 26.44 -5.09
N LYS A 51 51.93 25.79 -5.63
CA LYS A 51 51.80 24.93 -6.82
C LYS A 51 51.57 23.46 -6.51
N ALA A 52 51.89 22.98 -5.29
CA ALA A 52 51.78 21.56 -4.95
C ALA A 52 50.85 21.27 -3.75
N LEU A 53 50.93 22.02 -2.65
CA LEU A 53 50.18 21.70 -1.43
C LEU A 53 48.76 22.26 -1.47
N LEU A 54 48.59 23.54 -1.79
CA LEU A 54 47.27 24.18 -1.90
C LEU A 54 46.33 23.50 -2.91
N PRO A 55 46.75 23.15 -4.15
CA PRO A 55 45.85 22.50 -5.09
C PRO A 55 45.40 21.11 -4.61
N LYS A 56 46.23 20.38 -3.86
CA LYS A 56 45.84 19.07 -3.28
C LYS A 56 44.75 19.23 -2.22
N VAL A 57 44.83 20.26 -1.38
CA VAL A 57 43.81 20.54 -0.36
C VAL A 57 42.52 21.04 -1.02
N SER A 58 42.61 21.94 -2.00
CA SER A 58 41.44 22.42 -2.77
C SER A 58 40.70 21.28 -3.45
N GLY A 59 41.43 20.40 -4.16
CA GLY A 59 40.83 19.27 -4.85
C GLY A 59 40.14 18.28 -3.91
N ALA A 60 40.64 18.09 -2.68
CA ALA A 60 39.98 17.25 -1.68
C ALA A 60 38.67 17.87 -1.18
N ILE A 61 38.63 19.18 -0.98
CA ILE A 61 37.41 19.92 -0.59
C ILE A 61 36.39 19.86 -1.73
N GLU A 62 36.81 20.15 -2.96
CA GLU A 62 35.95 20.09 -4.15
C GLU A 62 35.38 18.69 -4.37
N THR A 63 36.20 17.64 -4.26
CA THR A 63 35.75 16.25 -4.39
C THR A 63 34.67 15.91 -3.36
N ARG A 64 34.86 16.31 -2.10
CA ARG A 64 33.88 16.08 -1.04
C ARG A 64 32.60 16.87 -1.29
N GLY A 65 32.71 18.14 -1.67
CA GLY A 65 31.58 18.99 -2.02
C GLY A 65 30.77 18.41 -3.19
N ALA A 66 31.45 17.96 -4.24
CA ALA A 66 30.84 17.32 -5.40
C ALA A 66 30.14 16.01 -5.04
N LYS A 67 30.76 15.15 -4.19
CA LYS A 67 30.09 13.93 -3.70
C LYS A 67 28.84 14.26 -2.89
N ILE A 68 28.94 15.15 -1.91
CA ILE A 68 27.79 15.53 -1.06
C ILE A 68 26.66 16.11 -1.91
N ALA A 69 26.98 16.99 -2.86
CA ALA A 69 25.99 17.54 -3.78
C ALA A 69 25.34 16.45 -4.65
N GLY A 70 26.14 15.50 -5.16
CA GLY A 70 25.66 14.34 -5.91
C GLY A 70 24.74 13.45 -5.08
N ASP A 71 25.18 13.06 -3.88
CA ASP A 71 24.42 12.21 -2.96
C ASP A 71 23.09 12.86 -2.56
N ILE A 72 23.07 14.18 -2.33
CA ILE A 72 21.83 14.93 -2.04
C ILE A 72 20.92 14.97 -3.26
N ALA A 73 21.46 15.16 -4.47
CA ALA A 73 20.68 15.17 -5.69
C ALA A 73 20.05 13.80 -5.97
N ASP A 74 20.83 12.72 -5.80
CA ASP A 74 20.35 11.35 -5.94
C ASP A 74 19.31 10.99 -4.87
N ALA A 75 19.53 11.39 -3.62
CA ALA A 75 18.55 11.16 -2.56
C ALA A 75 17.23 11.88 -2.85
N ARG A 76 17.26 13.11 -3.38
CA ARG A 76 16.06 13.84 -3.80
C ARG A 76 15.36 13.15 -4.96
N ARG A 77 16.12 12.76 -5.99
CA ARG A 77 15.57 12.03 -7.15
C ARG A 77 14.90 10.73 -6.72
N LEU A 78 15.57 9.91 -5.90
CA LEU A 78 15.02 8.66 -5.38
C LEU A 78 13.79 8.87 -4.51
N LYS A 79 13.78 9.92 -3.68
CA LYS A 79 12.59 10.32 -2.91
C LYS A 79 11.43 10.65 -3.84
N ASP A 80 11.66 11.47 -4.85
CA ASP A 80 10.60 11.92 -5.76
C ASP A 80 10.08 10.75 -6.61
N GLU A 81 10.96 9.86 -7.10
CA GLU A 81 10.58 8.61 -7.76
C GLU A 81 9.75 7.71 -6.84
N ALA A 82 10.16 7.54 -5.58
CA ALA A 82 9.43 6.75 -4.60
C ALA A 82 8.05 7.35 -4.28
N GLU A 83 7.94 8.68 -4.16
CA GLU A 83 6.66 9.35 -3.95
C GLU A 83 5.72 9.19 -5.14
N VAL A 84 6.24 9.26 -6.38
CA VAL A 84 5.45 9.02 -7.59
C VAL A 84 4.95 7.57 -7.62
N GLN A 85 5.83 6.60 -7.37
CA GLN A 85 5.44 5.19 -7.33
C GLN A 85 4.45 4.88 -6.20
N ALA A 86 4.64 5.46 -5.02
CA ALA A 86 3.72 5.29 -3.90
C ALA A 86 2.33 5.87 -4.22
N ARG A 87 2.25 7.04 -4.87
CA ARG A 87 0.98 7.61 -5.32
C ARG A 87 0.31 6.76 -6.39
N ALA A 88 1.07 6.25 -7.37
CA ALA A 88 0.54 5.37 -8.40
C ALA A 88 -0.03 4.07 -7.80
N ALA A 89 0.75 3.40 -6.94
CA ALA A 89 0.29 2.18 -6.26
C ALA A 89 -0.95 2.42 -5.39
N ALA A 90 -1.00 3.55 -4.67
CA ALA A 90 -2.18 3.91 -3.88
C ALA A 90 -3.43 4.14 -4.77
N ALA A 91 -3.26 4.78 -5.92
CA ALA A 91 -4.34 4.98 -6.90
C ALA A 91 -4.82 3.65 -7.50
N GLU A 92 -3.89 2.77 -7.90
CA GLU A 92 -4.22 1.44 -8.44
C GLU A 92 -4.99 0.58 -7.42
N VAL A 93 -4.56 0.59 -6.15
CA VAL A 93 -5.26 -0.14 -5.08
C VAL A 93 -6.66 0.45 -4.84
N ALA A 94 -6.80 1.77 -4.87
CA ALA A 94 -8.11 2.42 -4.72
C ALA A 94 -9.05 2.06 -5.89
N GLU A 95 -8.56 2.10 -7.13
CA GLU A 95 -9.33 1.72 -8.32
C GLU A 95 -9.72 0.24 -8.28
N ALA A 96 -8.78 -0.65 -7.94
CA ALA A 96 -9.05 -2.07 -7.81
C ALA A 96 -10.13 -2.37 -6.75
N ARG A 97 -10.08 -1.68 -5.60
CA ARG A 97 -11.12 -1.80 -4.56
C ARG A 97 -12.47 -1.29 -5.05
N ALA A 98 -12.51 -0.14 -5.72
CA ALA A 98 -13.75 0.40 -6.27
C ALA A 98 -14.35 -0.55 -7.33
N LYS A 99 -13.52 -1.11 -8.22
CA LYS A 99 -13.94 -2.09 -9.23
C LYS A 99 -14.44 -3.38 -8.60
N ALA A 100 -13.78 -3.88 -7.56
CA ALA A 100 -14.22 -5.07 -6.84
C ALA A 100 -15.59 -4.84 -6.16
N GLN A 101 -15.76 -3.71 -5.48
CA GLN A 101 -17.04 -3.34 -4.85
C GLN A 101 -18.17 -3.21 -5.88
N LYS A 102 -17.91 -2.55 -7.00
CA LYS A 102 -18.86 -2.44 -8.11
C LYS A 102 -19.23 -3.83 -8.66
N THR A 103 -18.24 -4.67 -8.91
CA THR A 103 -18.47 -6.03 -9.43
C THR A 103 -19.28 -6.88 -8.46
N ALA A 104 -19.02 -6.79 -7.16
CA ALA A 104 -19.81 -7.48 -6.15
C ALA A 104 -21.26 -6.97 -6.07
N ALA A 105 -21.46 -5.66 -6.17
CA ALA A 105 -22.78 -5.04 -6.21
C ALA A 105 -23.57 -5.47 -7.45
N ASP A 106 -22.94 -5.41 -8.64
CA ASP A 106 -23.54 -5.81 -9.90
C ASP A 106 -23.91 -7.30 -9.90
N ALA A 107 -23.02 -8.16 -9.39
CA ALA A 107 -23.27 -9.59 -9.24
C ALA A 107 -24.44 -9.88 -8.29
N LYS A 108 -24.51 -9.17 -7.15
CA LYS A 108 -25.62 -9.30 -6.19
C LYS A 108 -26.94 -8.84 -6.81
N ALA A 109 -26.94 -7.71 -7.53
CA ALA A 109 -28.12 -7.20 -8.20
C ALA A 109 -28.63 -8.18 -9.27
N LYS A 110 -27.72 -8.71 -10.10
CA LYS A 110 -28.05 -9.72 -11.11
C LYS A 110 -28.60 -11.01 -10.48
N ALA A 111 -27.94 -11.54 -9.45
CA ALA A 111 -28.41 -12.74 -8.75
C ALA A 111 -29.80 -12.54 -8.12
N SER A 112 -30.05 -11.36 -7.53
CA SER A 112 -31.37 -11.03 -6.97
C SER A 112 -32.45 -10.93 -8.05
N ALA A 113 -32.14 -10.36 -9.21
CA ALA A 113 -33.07 -10.27 -10.33
C ALA A 113 -33.40 -11.66 -10.89
N GLU A 114 -32.38 -12.50 -11.12
CA GLU A 114 -32.58 -13.88 -11.58
C GLU A 114 -33.37 -14.73 -10.57
N ALA A 115 -33.13 -14.55 -9.27
CA ALA A 115 -33.89 -15.22 -8.22
C ALA A 115 -35.37 -14.80 -8.22
N ALA A 116 -35.65 -13.50 -8.34
CA ALA A 116 -37.01 -12.98 -8.43
C ALA A 116 -37.74 -13.50 -9.68
N GLU A 117 -37.06 -13.55 -10.83
CA GLU A 117 -37.63 -14.09 -12.06
C GLU A 117 -37.97 -15.58 -11.94
N ARG A 118 -37.05 -16.38 -11.38
CA ARG A 118 -37.29 -17.80 -11.12
C ARG A 118 -38.45 -18.00 -10.15
N GLN A 119 -38.48 -17.22 -9.07
CA GLN A 119 -39.55 -17.30 -8.09
C GLN A 119 -40.92 -16.97 -8.71
N ALA A 120 -41.02 -15.92 -9.51
CA ALA A 120 -42.26 -15.58 -10.22
C ALA A 120 -42.71 -16.69 -11.18
N LYS A 121 -41.77 -17.35 -11.88
CA LYS A 121 -42.07 -18.49 -12.77
C LYS A 121 -42.60 -19.70 -11.98
N GLU A 122 -41.93 -20.05 -10.88
CA GLU A 122 -42.35 -21.17 -10.03
C GLU A 122 -43.71 -20.90 -9.36
N GLU A 123 -43.95 -19.65 -8.92
CA GLU A 123 -45.25 -19.22 -8.37
C GLU A 123 -46.38 -19.35 -9.41
N ALA A 124 -46.13 -18.99 -10.67
CA ALA A 124 -47.10 -19.17 -11.75
C ALA A 124 -47.41 -20.66 -12.01
N VAL A 125 -46.37 -21.50 -12.06
CA VAL A 125 -46.54 -22.96 -12.22
C VAL A 125 -47.30 -23.56 -11.03
N LEU A 126 -47.02 -23.11 -9.81
CA LEU A 126 -47.70 -23.56 -8.62
C LEU A 126 -49.18 -23.15 -8.63
N ALA A 127 -49.49 -21.91 -9.03
CA ALA A 127 -50.86 -21.41 -9.15
C ALA A 127 -51.68 -22.23 -10.17
N GLU A 128 -51.09 -22.56 -11.33
CA GLU A 128 -51.73 -23.41 -12.33
C GLU A 128 -52.02 -24.82 -11.78
N LYS A 129 -51.04 -25.44 -11.11
CA LYS A 129 -51.20 -26.75 -10.47
C LYS A 129 -52.27 -26.74 -9.38
N LEU A 130 -52.35 -25.66 -8.60
CA LEU A 130 -53.34 -25.51 -7.55
C LEU A 130 -54.74 -25.39 -8.16
N SER A 131 -54.92 -24.55 -9.18
CA SER A 131 -56.19 -24.43 -9.90
C SER A 131 -56.64 -25.76 -10.54
N ALA A 132 -55.71 -26.49 -11.17
CA ALA A 132 -56.01 -27.81 -11.74
C ALA A 132 -56.36 -28.86 -10.66
N ALA A 133 -55.73 -28.79 -9.48
CA ALA A 133 -56.07 -29.66 -8.36
C ALA A 133 -57.45 -29.32 -7.78
N GLU A 134 -57.77 -28.04 -7.61
CA GLU A 134 -59.08 -27.56 -7.18
C GLU A 134 -60.18 -28.02 -8.13
N GLY A 135 -59.97 -27.89 -9.45
CA GLY A 135 -60.91 -28.38 -10.46
C GLY A 135 -61.17 -29.89 -10.34
N ARG A 136 -60.11 -30.70 -10.16
CA ARG A 136 -60.25 -32.16 -9.94
C ARG A 136 -61.00 -32.47 -8.66
N ILE A 137 -60.76 -31.72 -7.57
CA ILE A 137 -61.48 -31.88 -6.31
C ILE A 137 -62.97 -31.59 -6.49
N GLN A 138 -63.33 -30.55 -7.25
CA GLN A 138 -64.74 -30.23 -7.51
C GLN A 138 -65.44 -31.32 -8.32
N VAL A 139 -64.82 -31.82 -9.39
CA VAL A 139 -65.37 -32.93 -10.18
C VAL A 139 -65.58 -34.17 -9.31
N ALA A 140 -64.56 -34.56 -8.54
CA ALA A 140 -64.67 -35.72 -7.64
C ALA A 140 -65.75 -35.54 -6.57
N ARG A 141 -65.94 -34.31 -6.06
CA ARG A 141 -67.02 -33.97 -5.12
C ARG A 141 -68.38 -34.13 -5.78
N ASP A 142 -68.57 -33.59 -6.98
CA ASP A 142 -69.84 -33.64 -7.70
C ASP A 142 -70.22 -35.08 -8.06
N GLU A 143 -69.25 -35.89 -8.52
CA GLU A 143 -69.42 -37.32 -8.75
C GLU A 143 -69.83 -38.06 -7.46
N ALA A 144 -69.10 -37.85 -6.35
CA ALA A 144 -69.41 -38.46 -5.06
C ALA A 144 -70.82 -38.07 -4.58
N MET A 145 -71.22 -36.80 -4.71
CA MET A 145 -72.56 -36.35 -4.37
C MET A 145 -73.63 -36.92 -5.31
N GLY A 146 -73.31 -37.16 -6.58
CA GLY A 146 -74.15 -37.89 -7.52
C GLY A 146 -74.40 -39.33 -7.06
N HIS A 147 -73.34 -40.05 -6.69
CA HIS A 147 -73.44 -41.40 -6.13
C HIS A 147 -74.28 -41.44 -4.84
N VAL A 148 -74.11 -40.47 -3.93
CA VAL A 148 -74.93 -40.36 -2.71
C VAL A 148 -76.42 -40.19 -3.06
N ARG A 149 -76.77 -39.33 -4.02
CA ARG A 149 -78.17 -39.16 -4.45
C ARG A 149 -78.75 -40.44 -5.06
N ALA A 150 -77.96 -41.16 -5.86
CA ALA A 150 -78.38 -42.44 -6.44
C ALA A 150 -78.68 -43.48 -5.35
N VAL A 151 -77.76 -43.67 -4.40
CA VAL A 151 -77.92 -44.59 -3.26
C VAL A 151 -79.11 -44.18 -2.38
N ALA A 152 -79.28 -42.87 -2.12
CA ALA A 152 -80.42 -42.37 -1.36
C ALA A 152 -81.75 -42.66 -2.06
N SER A 153 -81.83 -42.48 -3.39
CA SER A 153 -83.03 -42.79 -4.17
C SER A 153 -83.36 -44.27 -4.21
N GLU A 154 -82.34 -45.12 -4.38
CA GLU A 154 -82.51 -46.58 -4.36
C GLU A 154 -82.99 -47.06 -2.99
N THR A 155 -82.37 -46.55 -1.92
CA THR A 155 -82.72 -46.88 -0.53
C THR A 155 -84.14 -46.41 -0.20
N ALA A 156 -84.51 -45.18 -0.57
CA ALA A 156 -85.86 -44.65 -0.36
C ALA A 156 -86.92 -45.47 -1.12
N GLY A 157 -86.64 -45.85 -2.37
CA GLY A 157 -87.51 -46.73 -3.15
C GLY A 157 -87.72 -48.09 -2.49
N ALA A 158 -86.64 -48.73 -2.04
CA ALA A 158 -86.70 -50.01 -1.32
C ALA A 158 -87.50 -49.90 -0.01
N ILE A 159 -87.36 -48.79 0.73
CA ILE A 159 -88.15 -48.52 1.95
C ILE A 159 -89.64 -48.37 1.63
N VAL A 160 -90.01 -47.60 0.60
CA VAL A 160 -91.41 -47.39 0.21
C VAL A 160 -92.06 -48.68 -0.26
N GLU A 161 -91.36 -49.49 -1.05
CA GLU A 161 -91.84 -50.80 -1.50
C GLU A 161 -92.08 -51.73 -0.31
N LYS A 162 -91.16 -51.76 0.66
CA LYS A 162 -91.32 -52.55 1.90
C LYS A 162 -92.49 -52.10 2.76
N LEU A 163 -92.80 -50.81 2.82
CA LEU A 163 -93.87 -50.25 3.68
C LEU A 163 -95.26 -50.32 3.04
N THR A 164 -95.35 -50.12 1.72
CA THR A 164 -96.63 -49.98 1.01
C THR A 164 -97.01 -51.18 0.16
N GLY A 165 -96.06 -52.11 -0.07
CA GLY A 165 -96.25 -53.28 -0.92
C GLY A 165 -96.34 -52.98 -2.42
N LYS A 166 -96.11 -51.73 -2.83
CA LYS A 166 -96.07 -51.29 -4.24
C LYS A 166 -94.78 -50.52 -4.49
N ALA A 167 -94.12 -50.80 -5.62
CA ALA A 167 -92.95 -50.05 -6.04
C ALA A 167 -93.34 -48.61 -6.40
N ALA A 168 -92.65 -47.62 -5.82
CA ALA A 168 -92.78 -46.22 -6.24
C ALA A 168 -92.12 -46.02 -7.61
N SER A 169 -92.73 -45.20 -8.47
CA SER A 169 -92.16 -44.94 -9.79
C SER A 169 -90.91 -44.05 -9.68
N ALA A 170 -89.98 -44.21 -10.62
CA ALA A 170 -88.75 -43.40 -10.67
C ALA A 170 -89.04 -41.89 -10.75
N ALA A 171 -90.19 -41.49 -11.30
CA ALA A 171 -90.61 -40.10 -11.36
C ALA A 171 -91.00 -39.53 -9.98
N GLU A 172 -91.71 -40.32 -9.16
CA GLU A 172 -92.15 -39.91 -7.82
C GLU A 172 -90.98 -39.82 -6.84
N LEU A 173 -90.04 -40.77 -6.92
CA LEU A 173 -88.82 -40.75 -6.10
C LEU A 173 -87.95 -39.54 -6.43
N LYS A 174 -87.78 -39.25 -7.74
CA LYS A 174 -86.97 -38.11 -8.19
C LYS A 174 -87.60 -36.76 -7.85
N ALA A 175 -88.94 -36.65 -7.88
CA ALA A 175 -89.65 -35.44 -7.49
C ALA A 175 -89.54 -35.13 -5.97
N SER A 176 -89.28 -36.15 -5.14
CA SER A 176 -89.20 -36.02 -3.68
C SER A 176 -87.77 -35.76 -3.16
N LEU A 177 -86.75 -35.99 -4.00
CA LEU A 177 -85.31 -35.89 -3.68
C LEU A 177 -84.64 -34.63 -4.28
N ALA A 178 -85.38 -33.84 -5.06
CA ALA A 178 -84.96 -32.52 -5.56
C ALA A 178 -85.12 -31.45 -4.47
#